data_AF-A0A2M7CC10-F1
#
_entry.id   AF-A0A2M7CC10-F1
#
_cell.length_a   1.000
_cell.length_b   1.000
_cell.length_c   1.000
_cell.angle_alpha   90.00
_cell.angle_beta   90.00
_cell.angle_gamma   90.00
#
_symmetry.space_group_name_H-M   'P 1'
#
loop_
_entity.id
_entity.type
_entity.pdbx_description
1 polymer ?
#
loop_
_entity_poly.entity_id
_entity_poly.type
_entity_poly.pdbx_seq_one_letter_code
_entity_poly.pdbx_strand_id
1 'polypeptide(L)'
;MKKILFLLLFFSLLIVGVAFAEAPAPPKVDTGDTSWILISSALVMLMTPGLALFYGGMVRSKNVLGTIMQSFIALCVITIQWVLYGYSLAFGPDIGGIIGSLDWIGLRGVGLAPFPGYSATIPHQAFMIFQMM
;
A
#
# COMPACT_ATOMS: atom_id res chain seq x y z
N MET A 1 -21.77 7.34 45.83
CA MET A 1 -20.50 6.87 45.22
C MET A 1 -20.68 6.32 43.80
N LYS A 2 -21.56 5.33 43.55
CA LYS A 2 -21.73 4.75 42.19
C LYS A 2 -22.16 5.76 41.10
N LYS A 3 -23.03 6.73 41.42
CA LYS A 3 -23.44 7.80 40.48
C LYS A 3 -22.33 8.80 40.13
N ILE A 4 -21.47 9.12 41.09
CA ILE A 4 -20.29 9.98 40.90
C ILE A 4 -19.22 9.26 40.07
N LEU A 5 -19.02 7.96 40.33
CA LEU A 5 -18.10 7.13 39.56
C LEU A 5 -18.57 6.97 38.10
N PHE A 6 -19.88 6.82 37.87
CA PHE A 6 -20.47 6.74 36.53
C PHE A 6 -20.38 8.08 35.78
N LEU A 7 -20.57 9.20 36.46
CA LEU A 7 -20.43 10.54 35.88
C LEU A 7 -18.98 10.85 35.51
N LEU A 8 -18.01 10.42 36.32
CA LEU A 8 -16.57 10.55 36.03
C LEU A 8 -16.13 9.65 34.87
N LEU A 9 -16.66 8.43 34.77
CA LEU A 9 -16.44 7.53 33.62
C LEU A 9 -17.06 8.10 32.34
N PHE A 10 -18.24 8.70 32.43
CA PHE A 10 -18.90 9.34 31.29
C PHE A 10 -18.14 10.61 30.85
N PHE A 11 -17.61 11.38 31.80
CA PHE A 11 -16.79 12.56 31.52
C PHE A 11 -15.40 12.18 30.97
N SER A 12 -14.80 11.07 31.41
CA SER A 12 -13.56 10.56 30.81
C SER A 12 -13.77 10.04 29.39
N LEU A 13 -14.94 9.44 29.10
CA LEU A 13 -15.34 9.03 27.74
C LEU A 13 -15.56 10.23 26.81
N LEU A 14 -16.03 11.37 27.34
CA LEU A 14 -16.17 12.62 26.58
C LEU A 14 -14.82 13.29 26.28
N ILE A 15 -13.83 13.15 27.16
CA ILE A 15 -12.47 13.68 26.93
C ILE A 15 -11.74 12.88 25.84
N VAL A 16 -11.96 11.57 25.74
CA VAL A 16 -11.42 10.73 24.65
C VAL A 16 -11.96 11.15 23.27
N GLY A 17 -13.14 11.79 23.21
CA GLY A 17 -13.77 12.25 21.97
C GLY A 17 -13.25 13.57 21.41
N VAL A 18 -12.45 14.34 22.16
CA VAL A 18 -11.85 15.59 21.68
C VAL A 18 -10.39 15.34 21.34
N ALA A 19 -10.17 14.59 20.26
CA ALA A 19 -8.90 14.66 19.57
C ALA A 19 -8.77 16.08 19.00
N PHE A 20 -7.82 16.85 19.50
CA PHE A 20 -7.42 18.10 18.88
C PHE A 20 -7.01 17.80 17.45
N ALA A 21 -7.80 18.27 16.48
CA ALA A 21 -7.38 18.32 15.09
C ALA A 21 -6.30 19.41 14.99
N GLU A 22 -5.06 19.02 15.27
CA GLU A 22 -3.87 19.77 14.85
C GLU A 22 -4.03 20.05 13.35
N ALA A 23 -3.85 21.31 12.95
CA ALA A 23 -3.84 21.66 11.53
C ALA A 23 -2.87 20.69 10.80
N PRO A 24 -3.24 20.12 9.65
CA PRO A 24 -2.42 19.09 9.01
C PRO A 24 -1.03 19.68 8.79
N ALA A 25 -0.04 19.09 9.45
CA ALA A 25 1.35 19.45 9.26
C ALA A 25 1.64 19.42 7.75
N PRO A 26 2.45 20.36 7.22
CA PRO A 26 2.77 20.38 5.80
C PRO A 26 3.29 18.99 5.40
N PRO A 27 2.84 18.44 4.24
CA PRO A 27 3.21 17.10 3.82
C PRO A 27 4.73 16.95 3.89
N LYS A 28 5.18 16.12 4.81
CA LYS A 28 6.60 15.95 5.12
C LYS A 28 6.86 14.47 5.23
N VAL A 29 7.83 14.02 4.44
CA VAL A 29 8.28 12.64 4.48
C VAL A 29 8.76 12.32 5.90
N ASP A 30 8.10 11.36 6.53
CA ASP A 30 8.54 10.72 7.75
C ASP A 30 9.41 9.51 7.39
N THR A 31 10.62 9.47 7.94
CA THR A 31 11.59 8.42 7.64
C THR A 31 11.20 7.08 8.25
N GLY A 32 10.50 7.09 9.39
CA GLY A 32 9.98 5.89 10.06
C GLY A 32 8.87 5.25 9.24
N ASP A 33 7.88 6.04 8.83
CA ASP A 33 6.78 5.58 7.97
C ASP A 33 7.31 5.07 6.62
N THR A 34 8.26 5.80 6.03
CA THR A 34 8.88 5.39 4.76
C THR A 34 9.67 4.08 4.91
N SER A 35 10.41 3.92 6.00
CA SER A 35 11.13 2.66 6.25
C SER A 35 10.17 1.51 6.47
N TRP A 36 9.08 1.75 7.22
CA TRP A 36 8.07 0.74 7.48
C TRP A 36 7.35 0.30 6.21
N ILE A 37 6.95 1.22 5.33
CA ILE A 37 6.27 0.86 4.09
C ILE A 37 7.20 0.11 3.12
N LEU A 38 8.49 0.45 3.09
CA LEU A 38 9.48 -0.27 2.27
C LEU A 38 9.72 -1.70 2.80
N ILE A 39 9.85 -1.87 4.12
CA ILE A 39 9.95 -3.20 4.74
C ILE A 39 8.66 -3.99 4.47
N SER A 40 7.49 -3.38 4.65
CA SER A 40 6.21 -4.01 4.37
C SER A 40 6.13 -4.46 2.91
N SER A 41 6.57 -3.64 1.96
CA SER A 41 6.64 -3.99 0.54
C SER A 41 7.53 -5.21 0.29
N ALA A 42 8.69 -5.29 0.94
CA ALA A 42 9.58 -6.43 0.82
C ALA A 42 8.98 -7.72 1.42
N LEU A 43 8.22 -7.61 2.52
CA LEU A 43 7.51 -8.74 3.10
C LEU A 43 6.40 -9.26 2.18
N VAL A 44 5.66 -8.37 1.52
CA VAL A 44 4.63 -8.78 0.54
C VAL A 44 5.28 -9.38 -0.70
N MET A 45 6.39 -8.81 -1.18
CA MET A 45 7.17 -9.37 -2.30
C MET A 45 7.56 -10.83 -2.05
N LEU A 46 7.91 -11.19 -0.80
CA LEU A 46 8.28 -12.56 -0.42
C LEU A 46 7.10 -13.56 -0.56
N MET A 47 5.85 -13.09 -0.58
CA MET A 47 4.68 -13.95 -0.77
C MET A 47 4.64 -14.56 -2.18
N THR A 48 5.08 -13.84 -3.21
CA THR A 48 5.07 -14.35 -4.60
C THR A 48 5.95 -15.59 -4.83
N PRO A 49 7.24 -15.62 -4.41
CA PRO A 49 8.03 -16.85 -4.43
C PRO A 49 7.54 -17.88 -3.39
N GLY A 50 6.96 -17.44 -2.27
CA GLY A 50 6.30 -18.32 -1.31
C GLY A 50 5.17 -19.14 -1.95
N LEU A 51 4.32 -18.48 -2.74
CA LEU A 51 3.27 -19.13 -3.54
C LEU A 51 3.87 -20.05 -4.61
N ALA A 52 4.96 -19.66 -5.27
CA ALA A 52 5.63 -20.50 -6.26
C ALA A 52 6.10 -21.84 -5.67
N LEU A 53 6.68 -21.80 -4.47
CA LEU A 53 7.10 -23.01 -3.74
C LEU A 53 5.90 -23.81 -3.23
N PHE A 54 4.88 -23.13 -2.71
CA PHE A 54 3.65 -23.76 -2.21
C PHE A 54 2.89 -24.51 -3.32
N TYR A 55 2.62 -23.84 -4.45
CA TYR A 55 1.98 -24.45 -5.61
C TYR A 55 2.90 -25.46 -6.32
N GLY A 56 4.21 -25.20 -6.34
CA GLY A 56 5.22 -26.15 -6.79
C GLY A 56 5.16 -27.47 -6.01
N GLY A 57 4.92 -27.44 -4.70
CA GLY A 57 4.81 -28.64 -3.86
C GLY A 57 3.52 -29.44 -4.06
N MET A 58 2.46 -28.83 -4.60
CA MET A 58 1.17 -29.49 -4.85
C MET A 58 1.06 -30.12 -6.26
N VAL A 59 1.99 -29.80 -7.17
CA VAL A 59 2.01 -30.39 -8.51
C VAL A 59 2.91 -31.61 -8.58
N ARG A 60 2.69 -32.46 -9.59
CA ARG A 60 3.57 -33.60 -9.88
C ARG A 60 5.00 -33.11 -10.13
N SER A 61 6.01 -33.89 -9.72
CA SER A 61 7.44 -33.53 -9.82
C SER A 61 7.86 -33.05 -11.21
N LYS A 62 7.30 -33.64 -12.28
CA LYS A 62 7.56 -33.23 -13.67
C LYS A 62 7.07 -31.82 -14.03
N ASN A 63 6.13 -31.25 -13.28
CA ASN A 63 5.50 -29.96 -13.53
C ASN A 63 5.97 -28.86 -12.56
N VAL A 64 6.81 -29.20 -11.57
CA VAL A 64 7.28 -28.27 -10.53
C VAL A 64 8.05 -27.11 -11.14
N LEU A 65 9.01 -27.42 -12.03
CA LEU A 65 9.81 -26.40 -12.71
C LEU A 65 8.92 -25.44 -13.50
N GLY A 66 7.93 -25.96 -14.23
CA GLY A 66 6.99 -25.13 -15.00
C GLY A 66 6.16 -24.20 -14.12
N THR A 67 5.68 -24.70 -12.98
CA THR A 67 4.87 -23.91 -12.02
C THR A 67 5.70 -22.77 -11.41
N ILE A 68 6.92 -23.07 -10.97
CA ILE A 68 7.82 -22.06 -10.42
C ILE A 68 8.17 -21.01 -11.48
N MET A 69 8.51 -21.42 -12.71
CA MET A 69 8.84 -20.50 -13.80
C MET A 69 7.67 -19.60 -14.18
N GLN A 70 6.43 -20.12 -14.19
CA GLN A 70 5.23 -19.30 -14.44
C GLN A 70 5.07 -18.20 -13.39
N SER A 71 5.29 -18.49 -12.11
CA SER A 71 5.24 -17.47 -11.04
C SER A 71 6.30 -16.38 -11.22
N PHE A 72 7.54 -16.74 -11.59
CA PHE A 72 8.60 -15.76 -11.85
C PHE A 72 8.31 -14.90 -13.09
N ILE A 73 7.80 -15.50 -14.17
CA ILE A 73 7.39 -14.76 -15.38
C ILE A 73 6.24 -13.81 -15.05
N ALA A 74 5.25 -14.27 -14.28
CA ALA A 74 4.14 -13.43 -13.84
C ALA A 74 4.64 -12.21 -13.05
N LEU A 75 5.57 -12.40 -12.11
CA LEU A 75 6.19 -11.29 -11.38
C LEU A 75 6.81 -10.25 -12.33
N CYS A 76 7.59 -10.68 -13.33
CA CYS A 76 8.21 -9.77 -14.30
C CYS A 76 7.16 -9.03 -15.16
N VAL A 77 6.17 -9.75 -15.69
CA VAL A 77 5.14 -9.19 -16.58
C VAL A 77 4.27 -8.18 -15.83
N ILE A 78 3.82 -8.53 -14.63
CA ILE A 78 2.97 -7.65 -13.81
C ILE A 78 3.77 -6.41 -13.36
N THR A 79 5.04 -6.56 -12.98
CA THR A 79 5.90 -5.41 -12.64
C THR A 79 5.98 -4.40 -13.78
N ILE A 80 6.23 -4.87 -15.01
CA ILE A 80 6.30 -4.00 -16.19
C ILE A 80 4.94 -3.35 -16.47
N GLN A 81 3.87 -4.15 -16.47
CA GLN A 81 2.51 -3.65 -16.70
C GLN A 81 2.10 -2.58 -15.67
N TRP A 82 2.45 -2.79 -14.40
CA TRP A 82 2.17 -1.88 -13.30
C TRP A 82 2.82 -0.51 -13.51
N VAL A 83 4.12 -0.50 -13.82
CA VAL A 83 4.90 0.72 -14.06
C VAL A 83 4.42 1.46 -15.30
N LEU A 84 4.05 0.75 -16.37
CA LEU A 84 3.63 1.37 -17.62
C LEU A 84 2.28 2.07 -17.50
N TYR A 85 1.26 1.39 -16.98
CA TYR A 85 -0.10 1.96 -16.90
C TYR A 85 -0.94 1.45 -15.73
N GLY A 86 -0.59 0.30 -15.13
CA GLY A 86 -1.39 -0.29 -14.05
C GLY A 86 -1.57 0.65 -12.87
N TYR A 87 -0.49 1.31 -12.43
CA TYR A 87 -0.56 2.27 -11.33
C TYR A 87 -1.48 3.45 -11.66
N SER A 88 -1.38 4.01 -12.87
CA SER A 88 -2.20 5.14 -13.31
C SER A 88 -3.68 4.79 -13.37
N LEU A 89 -4.03 3.59 -13.85
CA LEU A 89 -5.42 3.16 -13.92
C LEU A 89 -6.03 2.83 -12.55
N ALA A 90 -5.20 2.46 -11.56
CA ALA A 90 -5.68 2.11 -10.22
C ALA A 90 -5.70 3.31 -9.26
N PHE A 91 -4.69 4.17 -9.34
CA PHE A 91 -4.46 5.28 -8.40
C PHE A 91 -4.29 6.63 -9.09
N GLY A 92 -4.53 6.74 -10.40
CA GLY A 92 -4.57 8.04 -11.07
C GLY A 92 -5.83 8.84 -10.72
N PRO A 93 -5.91 10.11 -11.16
CA PRO A 93 -7.14 10.91 -11.06
C PRO A 93 -8.37 10.15 -11.57
N ASP A 94 -9.43 10.14 -10.77
CA ASP A 94 -10.61 9.33 -11.06
C ASP A 94 -11.35 9.78 -12.34
N ILE A 95 -11.73 8.82 -13.16
CA ILE A 95 -12.67 8.98 -14.29
C ILE A 95 -13.95 8.25 -13.93
N GLY A 96 -14.97 9.02 -13.54
CA GLY A 96 -16.30 8.49 -13.24
C GLY A 96 -16.37 7.56 -12.02
N GLY A 97 -15.33 7.54 -11.16
CA GLY A 97 -15.28 6.74 -9.93
C GLY A 97 -15.09 5.23 -10.13
N ILE A 98 -14.69 4.81 -11.33
CA ILE A 98 -14.51 3.39 -11.68
C ILE A 98 -13.06 3.08 -12.08
N ILE A 99 -12.40 4.02 -12.77
CA ILE A 99 -11.04 3.84 -13.28
C ILE A 99 -10.25 5.14 -13.16
N GLY A 100 -8.97 5.03 -12.83
CA GLY A 100 -8.03 6.15 -12.89
C GLY A 100 -7.69 6.55 -14.33
N SER A 101 -7.27 7.81 -14.51
CA SER A 101 -6.82 8.34 -15.80
C SER A 101 -5.43 7.81 -16.19
N LEU A 102 -5.02 8.09 -17.42
CA LEU A 102 -3.67 7.78 -17.92
C LEU A 102 -2.64 8.90 -17.64
N ASP A 103 -2.96 9.83 -16.75
CA ASP A 103 -2.11 11.00 -16.48
C ASP A 103 -0.75 10.61 -15.87
N TRP A 104 -0.68 9.48 -15.17
CA TRP A 104 0.53 8.94 -14.54
C TRP A 104 1.12 7.76 -15.31
N ILE A 105 0.82 7.63 -16.61
CA ILE A 105 1.42 6.63 -17.47
C ILE A 105 2.95 6.69 -17.40
N GLY A 106 3.62 5.55 -17.23
CA GLY A 106 5.06 5.47 -17.05
C GLY A 106 5.58 6.20 -15.81
N LEU A 107 4.76 6.30 -14.75
CA LEU A 107 5.07 6.99 -13.48
C LEU A 107 5.28 8.50 -13.63
N ARG A 108 4.69 9.14 -14.65
CA ARG A 108 4.75 10.60 -14.82
C ARG A 108 4.07 11.31 -13.65
N GLY A 109 4.84 12.12 -12.92
CA GLY A 109 4.33 12.84 -11.74
C GLY A 109 4.33 12.01 -10.44
N VAL A 110 4.77 10.75 -10.47
CA VAL A 110 4.93 9.89 -9.29
C VAL A 110 6.39 9.98 -8.83
N GLY A 111 6.64 10.81 -7.82
CA GLY A 111 7.99 11.10 -7.34
C GLY A 111 8.19 10.85 -5.84
N LEU A 112 9.27 11.44 -5.31
CA LEU A 112 9.64 11.32 -3.90
C LEU A 112 8.87 12.28 -2.98
N ALA A 113 8.12 13.22 -3.53
CA ALA A 113 7.24 14.08 -2.75
C ALA A 113 6.03 13.28 -2.21
N PRO A 114 5.56 13.56 -1.00
CA PRO A 114 4.29 13.01 -0.51
C PRO A 114 3.12 13.46 -1.37
N PHE A 115 2.12 12.58 -1.53
CA PHE A 115 0.88 12.90 -2.22
C PHE A 115 -0.26 12.98 -1.20
N PRO A 116 -0.77 14.18 -0.86
CA PRO A 116 -1.75 14.36 0.21
C PRO A 116 -3.03 13.54 0.08
N GLY A 117 -3.41 13.12 -1.14
CA GLY A 117 -4.58 12.28 -1.38
C GLY A 117 -4.44 10.84 -0.89
N TYR A 118 -3.22 10.32 -0.69
CA TYR A 118 -2.97 8.95 -0.23
C TYR A 118 -2.24 8.90 1.10
N SER A 119 -1.18 9.71 1.23
CA SER A 119 -0.49 9.88 2.50
C SER A 119 0.33 11.16 2.48
N ALA A 120 0.22 11.91 3.58
CA ALA A 120 1.02 13.11 3.80
C ALA A 120 2.44 12.80 4.32
N THR A 121 2.73 11.56 4.73
CA THR A 121 3.97 11.20 5.44
C THR A 121 4.88 10.26 4.66
N ILE A 122 4.42 9.59 3.60
CA ILE A 122 5.27 8.73 2.76
C ILE A 122 5.42 9.29 1.34
N PRO A 123 6.57 9.06 0.68
CA PRO A 123 6.76 9.37 -0.72
C PRO A 123 5.72 8.67 -1.60
N HIS A 124 5.21 9.37 -2.60
CA HIS A 124 4.24 8.82 -3.56
C HIS A 124 4.79 7.55 -4.25
N GLN A 125 6.07 7.54 -4.57
CA GLN A 125 6.75 6.38 -5.14
C GLN A 125 6.82 5.18 -4.17
N ALA A 126 6.97 5.40 -2.87
CA ALA A 126 7.00 4.32 -1.88
C ALA A 126 5.63 3.64 -1.78
N PHE A 127 4.55 4.44 -1.83
CA PHE A 127 3.19 3.91 -1.93
C PHE A 127 2.96 3.11 -3.22
N MET A 128 3.44 3.59 -4.37
CA MET A 128 3.35 2.87 -5.64
C MET A 128 4.04 1.51 -5.60
N ILE A 129 5.23 1.42 -4.97
CA ILE A 129 5.96 0.16 -4.79
C ILE A 129 5.18 -0.79 -3.90
N PHE A 130 4.61 -0.30 -2.79
CA PHE A 130 3.82 -1.13 -1.90
C PHE A 130 2.59 -1.73 -2.58
N GLN A 131 1.87 -0.93 -3.37
CA GLN A 131 0.68 -1.40 -4.09
C GLN A 131 0.98 -2.34 -5.27
N MET A 132 2.23 -2.35 -5.76
CA MET A 132 2.65 -3.28 -6.80
C MET A 132 2.80 -4.72 -6.28
N MET A 133 3.24 -4.85 -5.03
CA MET A 133 3.55 -6.14 -4.40
C MET A 133 2.28 -6.78 -3.85
#